data_AF-A0A2X2VRN4-F1
#
_entry.id   AF-A0A2X2VRN4-F1
#
_cell.length_a   1.000
_cell.length_b   1.000
_cell.length_c   1.000
_cell.angle_alpha   90.00
_cell.angle_beta   90.00
_cell.angle_gamma   90.00
#
_symmetry.space_group_name_H-M   'P 1'
#
loop_
_entity.id
_entity.type
_entity.pdbx_description
1 polymer ?
#
loop_
_entity_poly.entity_id
_entity_poly.type
_entity_poly.pdbx_seq_one_letter_code
_entity_poly.pdbx_strand_id
1 'polypeptide(L)'
;MKLFVIGYPTESYMVTYTDVNGEQVNVGGIMIDSAAVYRGYKLAQEDGAKRLVIYSCLPSFWNRSGTFNLELRLPGGGKDLYIQGITIKSSGTVVSSLANELYRARNPYIGDASADGRLSGTLGISRELGSFKNELQTSVEPCGWTLNFEESTPNSAVFEERMKAYACVLIALTDNLGQVSWNYTVELEQGPVWRHGTITEEECGKMAGAPVKTFADSPEGIEQLIERMGIGQ
;
A
#
# COMPACT_ATOMS: atom_id res chain seq x y z
N MET A 1 -7.09 18.14 -34.50
CA MET A 1 -7.73 16.84 -34.83
C MET A 1 -7.04 15.64 -34.18
N LYS A 2 -5.70 15.48 -34.24
CA LYS A 2 -5.00 14.33 -33.61
C LYS A 2 -5.26 14.17 -32.09
N LEU A 3 -5.29 15.26 -31.33
CA LEU A 3 -5.56 15.27 -29.87
C LEU A 3 -6.96 14.77 -29.46
N PHE A 4 -7.93 14.81 -30.38
CA PHE A 4 -9.31 14.37 -30.13
C PHE A 4 -9.56 12.91 -30.54
N VAL A 5 -8.66 12.30 -31.33
CA VAL A 5 -8.92 11.03 -32.02
C VAL A 5 -7.84 9.96 -31.80
N ILE A 6 -6.56 10.34 -31.75
CA ILE A 6 -5.45 9.40 -31.58
C ILE A 6 -5.19 9.13 -30.10
N GLY A 7 -5.42 10.13 -29.26
CA GLY A 7 -5.13 10.10 -27.83
C GLY A 7 -3.64 10.09 -27.51
N TYR A 8 -3.32 10.20 -26.23
CA TYR A 8 -1.97 10.15 -25.68
C TYR A 8 -1.95 9.21 -24.46
N PRO A 9 -0.83 8.50 -24.22
CA PRO A 9 -0.71 7.67 -23.03
C PRO A 9 -0.77 8.55 -21.79
N THR A 10 -1.42 8.07 -20.74
CA THR A 10 -1.60 8.85 -19.51
C THR A 10 -1.59 7.94 -18.29
N GLU A 11 -1.03 8.46 -17.19
CA GLU A 11 -1.12 7.88 -15.84
C GLU A 11 -2.12 8.64 -14.96
N SER A 12 -2.78 9.67 -15.51
CA SER A 12 -3.78 10.50 -14.82
C SER A 12 -5.17 9.85 -14.84
N TYR A 13 -5.24 8.64 -14.29
CA TYR A 13 -6.49 7.91 -14.06
C TYR A 13 -6.47 7.31 -12.66
N MET A 14 -7.58 6.72 -12.23
CA MET A 14 -7.66 5.96 -10.99
C MET A 14 -8.39 4.65 -11.29
N VAL A 15 -7.79 3.55 -10.90
CA VAL A 15 -8.44 2.23 -10.92
C VAL A 15 -9.46 2.18 -9.78
N THR A 16 -10.71 1.86 -10.11
CA THR A 16 -11.81 1.76 -9.13
C THR A 16 -12.09 0.32 -8.71
N TYR A 17 -11.82 -0.65 -9.58
CA TYR A 17 -11.86 -2.07 -9.25
C TYR A 17 -10.92 -2.87 -10.15
N THR A 18 -10.51 -4.04 -9.67
CA THR A 18 -9.76 -5.03 -10.43
C THR A 18 -10.23 -6.41 -10.00
N ASP A 19 -10.97 -7.09 -10.87
CA ASP A 19 -11.48 -8.43 -10.61
C ASP A 19 -10.73 -9.44 -11.48
N VAL A 20 -10.23 -10.51 -10.86
CA VAL A 20 -9.52 -11.59 -11.56
C VAL A 20 -10.32 -12.87 -11.45
N ASN A 21 -10.66 -13.47 -12.59
CA ASN A 21 -11.35 -14.75 -12.68
C ASN A 21 -10.61 -15.67 -13.66
N GLY A 22 -9.76 -16.54 -13.11
CA GLY A 22 -8.85 -17.35 -13.90
C GLY A 22 -7.88 -16.46 -14.68
N GLU A 23 -7.89 -16.57 -16.01
CA GLU A 23 -7.06 -15.73 -16.89
C GLU A 23 -7.72 -14.41 -17.30
N GLN A 24 -9.00 -14.21 -16.98
CA GLN A 24 -9.72 -12.98 -17.29
C GLN A 24 -9.50 -11.95 -16.18
N VAL A 25 -9.19 -10.72 -16.59
CA VAL A 25 -8.96 -9.59 -15.70
C VAL A 25 -9.91 -8.47 -16.11
N ASN A 26 -10.84 -8.10 -15.24
CA ASN A 26 -11.72 -6.96 -15.44
C ASN A 26 -11.20 -5.76 -14.67
N VAL A 27 -10.99 -4.64 -15.36
CA VAL A 27 -10.44 -3.41 -14.77
C VAL A 27 -11.39 -2.26 -15.04
N GLY A 28 -11.84 -1.62 -13.97
CA GLY A 28 -12.59 -0.37 -14.05
C GLY A 28 -11.76 0.80 -13.59
N GLY A 29 -12.02 1.97 -14.19
CA GLY A 29 -11.39 3.19 -13.73
C GLY A 29 -12.01 4.45 -14.31
N ILE A 30 -11.53 5.58 -13.81
CA ILE A 30 -11.93 6.91 -14.23
C ILE A 30 -10.71 7.78 -14.51
N MET A 31 -10.81 8.66 -15.51
CA MET A 31 -9.86 9.75 -15.70
C MET A 31 -9.94 10.72 -14.51
N ILE A 32 -8.80 11.12 -13.96
CA ILE A 32 -8.76 12.10 -12.83
C ILE A 32 -9.09 13.50 -13.34
N ASP A 33 -8.55 13.86 -14.50
CA ASP A 33 -8.84 15.15 -15.14
C ASP A 33 -10.25 15.12 -15.76
N SER A 34 -11.10 16.06 -15.33
CA SER A 34 -12.49 16.19 -15.80
C SER A 34 -12.59 16.57 -17.29
N ALA A 35 -11.52 17.12 -17.87
CA ALA A 35 -11.42 17.39 -19.30
C ALA A 35 -10.80 16.23 -20.10
N ALA A 36 -10.40 15.14 -19.44
CA ALA A 36 -9.84 13.95 -20.07
C ALA A 36 -10.89 12.86 -20.26
N VAL A 37 -10.84 12.21 -21.43
CA VAL A 37 -11.79 11.17 -21.82
C VAL A 37 -11.03 9.91 -22.21
N TYR A 38 -11.52 8.75 -21.80
CA TYR A 38 -10.90 7.47 -22.14
C TYR A 38 -11.00 7.22 -23.66
N ARG A 39 -9.89 6.82 -24.27
CA ARG A 39 -9.81 6.54 -25.72
C ARG A 39 -9.61 5.07 -26.06
N GLY A 40 -8.83 4.36 -25.26
CA GLY A 40 -8.37 3.01 -25.55
C GLY A 40 -7.24 2.60 -24.62
N TYR A 41 -6.76 1.37 -24.78
CA TYR A 41 -5.61 0.87 -24.04
C TYR A 41 -4.64 0.12 -24.96
N LYS A 42 -3.41 -0.09 -24.49
CA LYS A 42 -2.46 -1.04 -25.05
C LYS A 42 -1.77 -1.80 -23.93
N LEU A 43 -1.29 -3.00 -24.24
CA LEU A 43 -0.39 -3.73 -23.37
C LEU A 43 1.04 -3.57 -23.89
N ALA A 44 1.85 -2.77 -23.19
CA ALA A 44 3.27 -2.60 -23.49
C ALA A 44 4.08 -3.71 -22.82
N GLN A 45 5.21 -4.10 -23.41
CA GLN A 45 6.13 -5.05 -22.79
C GLN A 45 7.10 -4.31 -21.86
N GLU A 46 7.28 -4.82 -20.64
CA GLU A 46 8.15 -4.22 -19.62
C GLU A 46 8.77 -5.37 -18.81
N ASP A 47 10.10 -5.53 -18.88
CA ASP A 47 10.92 -6.46 -18.07
C ASP A 47 10.25 -7.80 -17.69
N GLY A 48 9.90 -8.60 -18.69
CA GLY A 48 9.30 -9.93 -18.47
C GLY A 48 7.81 -9.93 -18.13
N ALA A 49 7.19 -8.76 -17.94
CA ALA A 49 5.77 -8.55 -17.73
C ALA A 49 5.12 -7.77 -18.89
N LYS A 50 3.80 -7.55 -18.79
CA LYS A 50 3.09 -6.55 -19.60
C LYS A 50 2.52 -5.46 -18.72
N ARG A 51 2.53 -4.23 -19.21
CA ARG A 51 1.92 -3.07 -18.57
C ARG A 51 0.70 -2.59 -19.32
N LEU A 52 -0.38 -2.34 -18.61
CA LEU A 52 -1.54 -1.64 -19.13
C LEU A 52 -1.20 -0.15 -19.30
N VAL A 53 -1.32 0.34 -20.53
CA VAL A 53 -1.16 1.75 -20.88
C VAL A 53 -2.51 2.28 -21.33
N ILE A 54 -3.09 3.17 -20.53
CA ILE A 54 -4.35 3.85 -20.86
C ILE A 54 -4.07 5.06 -21.75
N TYR A 55 -4.90 5.25 -22.77
CA TYR A 55 -4.88 6.40 -23.65
C TYR A 55 -6.06 7.32 -23.36
N SER A 56 -5.79 8.61 -23.24
CA SER A 56 -6.79 9.66 -23.08
C SER A 56 -6.83 10.58 -24.30
N CYS A 57 -7.97 11.22 -24.53
CA CYS A 57 -8.13 12.30 -25.49
C CYS A 57 -9.05 13.40 -24.93
N LEU A 58 -9.10 14.55 -25.61
CA LEU A 58 -10.08 15.59 -25.30
C LEU A 58 -11.52 15.14 -25.64
N PRO A 59 -12.54 15.64 -24.92
CA PRO A 59 -13.92 15.35 -25.21
C PRO A 59 -14.31 15.78 -26.62
N SER A 60 -15.20 15.01 -27.23
CA SER A 60 -15.76 15.29 -28.55
C SER A 60 -17.26 15.05 -28.55
N PHE A 61 -17.93 15.36 -29.66
CA PHE A 61 -19.35 15.06 -29.83
C PHE A 61 -19.67 13.56 -29.67
N TRP A 62 -18.72 12.67 -29.94
CA TRP A 62 -18.92 11.21 -29.94
C TRP A 62 -18.36 10.49 -28.72
N ASN A 63 -17.46 11.14 -27.97
CA ASN A 63 -16.83 10.55 -26.79
C ASN A 63 -16.67 11.60 -25.69
N ARG A 64 -17.32 11.36 -24.55
CA ARG A 64 -17.35 12.27 -23.38
C ARG A 64 -17.10 11.55 -22.05
N SER A 65 -16.93 10.24 -22.07
CA SER A 65 -16.79 9.44 -20.85
C SER A 65 -15.34 9.34 -20.39
N GLY A 66 -15.05 9.88 -19.20
CA GLY A 66 -13.80 9.59 -18.49
C GLY A 66 -13.74 8.18 -17.90
N THR A 67 -14.85 7.45 -17.87
CA THR A 67 -14.91 6.09 -17.32
C THR A 67 -14.52 5.04 -18.36
N PHE A 68 -13.81 4.01 -17.92
CA PHE A 68 -13.50 2.81 -18.70
C PHE A 68 -13.79 1.53 -17.92
N ASN A 69 -14.18 0.49 -18.65
CA ASN A 69 -14.30 -0.88 -18.16
C ASN A 69 -13.64 -1.79 -19.19
N LEU A 70 -12.56 -2.46 -18.79
CA LEU A 70 -11.73 -3.26 -19.68
C LEU A 70 -11.85 -4.72 -19.31
N GLU A 71 -12.06 -5.55 -20.32
CA GLU A 71 -11.88 -6.99 -20.22
C GLU A 71 -10.50 -7.32 -20.83
N LEU A 72 -9.57 -7.65 -19.96
CA LEU A 72 -8.20 -8.03 -20.30
C LEU A 72 -8.03 -9.54 -20.09
N ARG A 73 -6.97 -10.08 -20.68
CA ARG A 73 -6.47 -11.42 -20.35
C ARG A 73 -5.07 -11.33 -19.80
N LEU A 74 -4.73 -12.24 -18.91
CA LEU A 74 -3.35 -12.41 -18.47
C LEU A 74 -2.45 -12.63 -19.71
N PRO A 75 -1.21 -12.10 -19.70
CA PRO A 75 -0.36 -12.15 -20.88
C PRO A 75 0.07 -13.55 -21.34
N GLY A 76 -0.21 -14.58 -20.53
CA GLY A 76 0.21 -15.97 -20.72
C GLY A 76 1.71 -16.17 -20.50
N GLY A 77 2.14 -17.44 -20.43
CA GLY A 77 3.57 -17.80 -20.37
C GLY A 77 4.29 -17.34 -19.10
N GLY A 78 3.60 -17.34 -17.95
CA GLY A 78 4.19 -16.98 -16.65
C GLY A 78 4.45 -15.48 -16.44
N LYS A 79 3.92 -14.62 -17.31
CA LYS A 79 4.14 -13.16 -17.25
C LYS A 79 3.07 -12.46 -16.42
N ASP A 80 3.51 -11.51 -15.61
CA ASP A 80 2.64 -10.66 -14.80
C ASP A 80 2.03 -9.51 -15.64
N LEU A 81 0.94 -8.92 -15.12
CA LEU A 81 0.27 -7.75 -15.68
C LEU A 81 0.31 -6.59 -14.68
N TYR A 82 0.96 -5.49 -15.06
CA TYR A 82 1.04 -4.26 -14.26
C TYR A 82 -0.05 -3.26 -14.65
N ILE A 83 -0.75 -2.73 -13.65
CA ILE A 83 -1.85 -1.78 -13.78
C ILE A 83 -1.69 -0.72 -12.69
N GLN A 84 -1.18 0.47 -13.04
CA GLN A 84 -1.09 1.61 -12.12
C GLN A 84 -0.59 1.28 -10.69
N GLY A 85 0.52 0.56 -10.57
CA GLY A 85 1.08 0.13 -9.27
C GLY A 85 0.53 -1.19 -8.73
N ILE A 86 -0.65 -1.62 -9.19
CA ILE A 86 -1.19 -2.97 -8.96
C ILE A 86 -0.43 -3.96 -9.85
N THR A 87 -0.11 -5.12 -9.30
CA THR A 87 0.48 -6.23 -10.04
C THR A 87 -0.46 -7.41 -9.99
N ILE A 88 -0.88 -7.90 -11.15
CA ILE A 88 -1.60 -9.17 -11.26
C ILE A 88 -0.59 -10.21 -11.69
N LYS A 89 -0.29 -11.13 -10.76
CA LYS A 89 0.63 -12.23 -10.98
C LYS A 89 0.08 -13.18 -12.04
N SER A 90 0.98 -13.88 -12.73
CA SER A 90 0.59 -14.95 -13.66
C SER A 90 -0.23 -16.08 -13.02
N SER A 91 -0.17 -16.22 -11.69
CA SER A 91 -1.04 -17.12 -10.89
C SER A 91 -2.48 -16.61 -10.73
N GLY A 92 -2.77 -15.37 -11.09
CA GLY A 92 -4.04 -14.68 -10.82
C GLY A 92 -4.07 -13.92 -9.49
N THR A 93 -3.00 -13.99 -8.68
CA THR A 93 -2.90 -13.21 -7.43
C THR A 93 -2.82 -11.72 -7.73
N VAL A 94 -3.64 -10.92 -7.06
CA VAL A 94 -3.56 -9.45 -7.13
C VAL A 94 -2.69 -8.97 -5.99
N VAL A 95 -1.71 -8.12 -6.30
CA VAL A 95 -0.86 -7.42 -5.32
C VAL A 95 -1.12 -5.94 -5.46
N SER A 96 -1.59 -5.30 -4.40
CA SER A 96 -1.95 -3.89 -4.37
C SER A 96 -0.75 -2.97 -4.63
N SER A 97 -1.03 -1.70 -4.97
CA SER A 97 0.02 -0.68 -5.06
C SER A 97 0.75 -0.51 -3.73
N LEU A 98 0.00 -0.55 -2.62
CA LEU A 98 0.56 -0.44 -1.28
C LEU A 98 1.56 -1.57 -0.99
N ALA A 99 1.18 -2.83 -1.23
CA ALA A 99 2.10 -3.95 -0.99
C ALA A 99 3.34 -3.89 -1.89
N ASN A 100 3.19 -3.49 -3.16
CA ASN A 100 4.33 -3.31 -4.06
C ASN A 100 5.26 -2.17 -3.60
N GLU A 101 4.71 -1.06 -3.12
CA GLU A 101 5.49 0.07 -2.59
C GLU A 101 6.20 -0.30 -1.29
N LEU A 102 5.52 -0.97 -0.37
CA LEU A 102 6.09 -1.46 0.90
C LEU A 102 7.21 -2.46 0.65
N TYR A 103 7.01 -3.43 -0.24
CA TYR A 103 8.03 -4.42 -0.58
C TYR A 103 9.30 -3.77 -1.17
N ARG A 104 9.15 -2.71 -1.96
CA ARG A 104 10.28 -1.91 -2.49
C ARG A 104 10.94 -1.03 -1.44
N ALA A 105 10.21 -0.64 -0.40
CA ALA A 105 10.68 0.21 0.69
C ALA A 105 11.31 -0.56 1.85
N ARG A 106 11.36 -1.90 1.81
CA ARG A 106 12.01 -2.74 2.82
C ARG A 106 13.35 -2.19 3.26
N ASN A 107 13.58 -2.18 4.57
CA ASN A 107 14.78 -1.62 5.16
C ASN A 107 15.56 -2.71 5.90
N PRO A 108 16.80 -3.06 5.49
CA PRO A 108 17.58 -4.06 6.22
C PRO A 108 17.99 -3.62 7.63
N TYR A 109 17.90 -2.33 7.98
CA TYR A 109 18.40 -1.83 9.26
C TYR A 109 17.67 -0.59 9.79
N ILE A 110 17.05 -0.69 10.98
CA ILE A 110 16.46 0.44 11.71
C ILE A 110 17.56 1.44 12.14
N GLY A 111 17.48 2.68 11.66
CA GLY A 111 18.54 3.68 11.85
C GLY A 111 18.86 4.51 10.60
N ASP A 112 18.44 4.07 9.43
CA ASP A 112 18.36 4.94 8.26
C ASP A 112 17.06 5.75 8.34
N ALA A 113 17.15 6.95 8.90
CA ALA A 113 16.00 7.83 9.08
C ALA A 113 15.21 8.11 7.78
N SER A 114 15.86 8.05 6.61
CA SER A 114 15.17 8.23 5.33
C SER A 114 14.38 6.98 4.93
N ALA A 115 14.96 5.80 5.13
CA ALA A 115 14.28 4.53 4.88
C ALA A 115 13.13 4.31 5.87
N ASP A 116 13.36 4.59 7.15
CA ASP A 116 12.37 4.50 8.24
C ASP A 116 11.18 5.44 7.96
N GLY A 117 11.48 6.71 7.65
CA GLY A 117 10.47 7.69 7.28
C GLY A 117 9.66 7.27 6.05
N ARG A 118 10.32 6.70 5.03
CA ARG A 118 9.64 6.19 3.83
C ARG A 118 8.69 5.06 4.16
N LEU A 119 9.10 4.06 4.95
CA LEU A 119 8.24 2.95 5.36
C LEU A 119 7.00 3.42 6.11
N SER A 120 7.18 4.25 7.16
CA SER A 120 6.05 4.78 7.93
C SER A 120 5.12 5.67 7.10
N GLY A 121 5.69 6.41 6.14
CA GLY A 121 4.95 7.29 5.22
C GLY A 121 4.13 6.50 4.20
N THR A 122 4.71 5.45 3.61
CA THR A 122 4.02 4.53 2.69
C THR A 122 2.88 3.80 3.38
N LEU A 123 3.04 3.39 4.65
CA LEU A 123 1.95 2.84 5.46
C LEU A 123 0.86 3.85 5.79
N GLY A 124 1.12 5.14 5.63
CA GLY A 124 0.15 6.20 5.91
C GLY A 124 -0.08 6.45 7.40
N ILE A 125 0.84 6.05 8.29
CA ILE A 125 0.65 6.14 9.75
C ILE A 125 0.28 7.56 10.17
N SER A 126 1.01 8.58 9.68
CA SER A 126 0.70 9.97 10.02
C SER A 126 -0.63 10.47 9.48
N ARG A 127 -1.08 9.94 8.33
CA ARG A 127 -2.36 10.29 7.72
C ARG A 127 -3.53 9.74 8.53
N GLU A 128 -3.38 8.54 9.07
CA GLU A 128 -4.45 7.81 9.75
C GLU A 128 -4.49 8.06 11.26
N LEU A 129 -3.32 8.25 11.90
CA LEU A 129 -3.18 8.29 13.35
C LEU A 129 -2.58 9.60 13.90
N GLY A 130 -2.24 10.54 13.02
CA GLY A 130 -1.70 11.84 13.40
C GLY A 130 -0.18 11.91 13.40
N SER A 131 0.34 13.12 13.60
CA SER A 131 1.78 13.40 13.56
C SER A 131 2.51 12.75 14.74
N PHE A 132 3.73 12.27 14.51
CA PHE A 132 4.55 11.65 15.54
C PHE A 132 6.03 11.93 15.35
N LYS A 133 6.79 11.80 16.44
CA LYS A 133 8.26 11.82 16.45
C LYS A 133 8.82 10.41 16.57
N ASN A 134 9.93 10.17 15.89
CA ASN A 134 10.64 8.89 15.93
C ASN A 134 11.67 8.89 17.05
N GLU A 135 11.75 7.79 17.79
CA GLU A 135 12.82 7.47 18.72
C GLU A 135 13.29 6.04 18.47
N LEU A 136 14.60 5.84 18.32
CA LEU A 136 15.20 4.57 17.95
C LEU A 136 16.10 4.05 19.07
N GLN A 137 16.02 2.75 19.34
CA GLN A 137 16.94 2.02 20.21
C GLN A 137 17.69 0.99 19.39
N THR A 138 18.97 1.25 19.12
CA THR A 138 19.84 0.37 18.31
C THR A 138 21.05 -0.16 19.07
N SER A 139 21.20 0.22 20.35
CA SER A 139 22.37 -0.14 21.16
C SER A 139 22.29 -1.54 21.80
N VAL A 140 21.08 -2.10 21.93
CA VAL A 140 20.80 -3.39 22.55
C VAL A 140 19.74 -4.13 21.73
N GLU A 141 19.88 -5.45 21.61
CA GLU A 141 18.87 -6.29 20.99
C GLU A 141 17.73 -6.66 21.97
N PRO A 142 16.47 -6.72 21.50
CA PRO A 142 16.02 -6.39 20.15
C PRO A 142 16.08 -4.88 19.87
N CYS A 143 16.45 -4.49 18.65
CA CYS A 143 16.35 -3.08 18.25
C CYS A 143 14.88 -2.66 18.26
N GLY A 144 14.63 -1.42 18.68
CA GLY A 144 13.30 -0.88 18.90
C GLY A 144 13.05 0.43 18.15
N TRP A 145 11.80 0.63 17.74
CA TRP A 145 11.31 1.88 17.17
C TRP A 145 10.08 2.36 17.95
N THR A 146 10.20 3.53 18.57
CA THR A 146 9.12 4.19 19.30
C THR A 146 8.53 5.34 18.50
N LEU A 147 7.21 5.35 18.33
CA LEU A 147 6.44 6.42 17.71
C LEU A 147 5.77 7.27 18.79
N ASN A 148 6.21 8.52 18.93
CA ASN A 148 5.71 9.48 19.91
C ASN A 148 4.67 10.41 19.27
N PHE A 149 3.38 10.09 19.41
CA PHE A 149 2.29 10.87 18.82
C PHE A 149 2.07 12.19 19.54
N GLU A 150 1.90 13.25 18.75
CA GLU A 150 1.75 14.63 19.25
C GLU A 150 0.28 15.00 19.51
N GLU A 151 -0.63 14.33 18.80
CA GLU A 151 -2.07 14.58 18.84
C GLU A 151 -2.77 13.58 19.76
N SER A 152 -3.85 14.03 20.39
CA SER A 152 -4.67 13.16 21.22
C SER A 152 -5.74 12.44 20.39
N THR A 153 -6.12 11.24 20.82
CA THR A 153 -7.16 10.43 20.18
C THR A 153 -8.40 10.31 21.07
N PRO A 154 -9.62 10.39 20.51
CA PRO A 154 -10.85 10.15 21.26
C PRO A 154 -11.12 8.65 21.46
N ASN A 155 -10.47 7.75 20.70
CA ASN A 155 -10.76 6.31 20.74
C ASN A 155 -9.47 5.49 20.86
N SER A 156 -9.13 5.16 22.10
CA SER A 156 -7.94 4.36 22.42
C SER A 156 -7.98 2.96 21.82
N ALA A 157 -9.15 2.32 21.71
CA ALA A 157 -9.23 0.93 21.26
C ALA A 157 -8.90 0.82 19.76
N VAL A 158 -9.50 1.69 18.95
CA VAL A 158 -9.23 1.76 17.50
C VAL A 158 -7.78 2.18 17.25
N PHE A 159 -7.27 3.14 18.02
CA PHE A 159 -5.87 3.57 17.91
C PHE A 159 -4.90 2.41 18.17
N GLU A 160 -5.10 1.68 19.27
CA GLU A 160 -4.28 0.53 19.65
C GLU A 160 -4.32 -0.60 18.62
N GLU A 161 -5.51 -0.92 18.10
CA GLU A 161 -5.68 -1.95 17.07
C GLU A 161 -4.95 -1.57 15.78
N ARG A 162 -5.12 -0.32 15.32
CA ARG A 162 -4.43 0.19 14.13
C ARG A 162 -2.92 0.26 14.33
N MET A 163 -2.44 0.69 15.50
CA MET A 163 -1.00 0.72 15.78
C MET A 163 -0.38 -0.67 15.81
N LYS A 164 -1.05 -1.68 16.38
CA LYS A 164 -0.57 -3.07 16.34
C LYS A 164 -0.46 -3.58 14.91
N ALA A 165 -1.47 -3.32 14.09
CA ALA A 165 -1.46 -3.65 12.67
C ALA A 165 -0.26 -3.02 11.93
N TYR A 166 -0.04 -1.71 12.08
CA TYR A 166 1.10 -1.02 11.46
C TYR A 166 2.44 -1.50 11.99
N ALA A 167 2.56 -1.70 13.31
CA ALA A 167 3.76 -2.20 13.95
C ALA A 167 4.18 -3.57 13.38
N CYS A 168 3.24 -4.47 13.13
CA CYS A 168 3.57 -5.77 12.53
C CYS A 168 4.09 -5.65 11.11
N VAL A 169 3.60 -4.70 10.31
CA VAL A 169 4.16 -4.45 8.98
C VAL A 169 5.54 -3.79 9.06
N LEU A 170 5.75 -2.85 9.98
CA LEU A 170 7.07 -2.24 10.20
C LEU A 170 8.13 -3.28 10.62
N ILE A 171 7.78 -4.19 11.55
CA ILE A 171 8.64 -5.28 12.00
C ILE A 171 8.91 -6.26 10.85
N ALA A 172 7.89 -6.60 10.05
CA ALA A 172 8.07 -7.48 8.90
C ALA A 172 9.07 -6.92 7.88
N LEU A 173 8.99 -5.62 7.61
CA LEU A 173 9.76 -4.93 6.56
C LEU A 173 11.13 -4.42 7.04
N THR A 174 11.48 -4.62 8.32
CA THR A 174 12.72 -4.14 8.91
C THR A 174 13.51 -5.25 9.59
N ASP A 175 14.61 -5.72 8.98
CA ASP A 175 15.22 -7.01 9.32
C ASP A 175 15.71 -7.10 10.78
N ASN A 176 16.33 -6.05 11.32
CA ASN A 176 16.84 -6.03 12.70
C ASN A 176 15.84 -5.47 13.73
N LEU A 177 14.65 -5.03 13.31
CA LEU A 177 13.64 -4.50 14.21
C LEU A 177 12.94 -5.67 14.92
N GLY A 178 13.00 -5.70 16.25
CA GLY A 178 12.34 -6.76 17.03
C GLY A 178 11.15 -6.27 17.85
N GLN A 179 10.96 -4.95 17.97
CA GLN A 179 9.88 -4.36 18.74
C GLN A 179 9.51 -2.97 18.22
N VAL A 180 8.21 -2.66 18.26
CA VAL A 180 7.69 -1.31 18.02
C VAL A 180 6.89 -0.87 19.24
N SER A 181 7.11 0.36 19.66
CA SER A 181 6.40 1.00 20.77
C SER A 181 5.72 2.27 20.31
N TRP A 182 4.69 2.72 21.03
CA TRP A 182 4.04 3.98 20.76
C TRP A 182 3.56 4.66 22.03
N ASN A 183 3.66 5.99 22.03
CA ASN A 183 3.21 6.86 23.10
C ASN A 183 2.16 7.81 22.53
N TYR A 184 1.02 7.96 23.21
CA TYR A 184 -0.08 8.80 22.74
C TYR A 184 -0.94 9.27 23.91
N THR A 185 -1.80 10.25 23.64
CA THR A 185 -2.72 10.80 24.64
C THR A 185 -4.16 10.47 24.26
N VAL A 186 -4.97 10.05 25.23
CA VAL A 186 -6.41 9.80 25.04
C VAL A 186 -7.21 10.91 25.70
N GLU A 187 -8.13 11.53 24.96
CA GLU A 187 -9.08 12.48 25.53
C GLU A 187 -10.23 11.73 26.19
N LEU A 188 -10.38 11.91 27.51
CA LEU A 188 -11.49 11.37 28.29
C LEU A 188 -12.28 12.51 28.95
N GLU A 189 -13.50 12.24 29.40
CA GLU A 189 -14.32 13.23 30.13
C GLU A 189 -13.61 13.81 31.36
N GLN A 190 -12.69 13.05 31.96
CA GLN A 190 -11.92 13.42 33.15
C GLN A 190 -10.61 14.16 32.82
N GLY A 191 -10.33 14.39 31.55
CA GLY A 191 -9.10 15.01 31.04
C GLY A 191 -8.20 14.05 30.26
N PRO A 192 -7.13 14.57 29.64
CA PRO A 192 -6.22 13.79 28.82
C PRO A 192 -5.40 12.80 29.65
N VAL A 193 -5.29 11.56 29.18
CA VAL A 193 -4.52 10.49 29.82
C VAL A 193 -3.45 9.98 28.87
N TRP A 194 -2.20 9.98 29.34
CA TRP A 194 -1.07 9.41 28.62
C TRP A 194 -1.15 7.88 28.60
N ARG A 195 -0.84 7.28 27.45
CA ARG A 195 -0.85 5.84 27.20
C ARG A 195 0.40 5.43 26.46
N HIS A 196 0.77 4.17 26.68
CA HIS A 196 1.88 3.51 26.03
C HIS A 196 1.47 2.10 25.63
N GLY A 197 1.83 1.74 24.40
CA GLY A 197 1.68 0.40 23.87
C GLY A 197 3.00 -0.07 23.26
N THR A 198 3.15 -1.39 23.19
CA THR A 198 4.32 -2.05 22.63
C THR A 198 3.92 -3.39 22.05
N ILE A 199 4.56 -3.80 20.96
CA ILE A 199 4.44 -5.14 20.39
C ILE A 199 5.78 -5.65 19.88
N THR A 200 6.03 -6.94 20.12
CA THR A 200 7.25 -7.65 19.70
C THR A 200 7.05 -8.41 18.40
N GLU A 201 8.15 -8.81 17.77
CA GLU A 201 8.14 -9.70 16.61
C GLU A 201 7.37 -11.00 16.86
N GLU A 202 7.52 -11.59 18.05
CA GLU A 202 6.82 -12.83 18.42
C GLU A 202 5.31 -12.63 18.49
N GLU A 203 4.86 -11.54 19.11
CA GLU A 203 3.44 -11.19 19.20
C GLU A 203 2.84 -10.88 17.83
N CYS A 204 3.59 -10.19 16.97
CA CYS A 204 3.19 -10.00 15.58
C CYS A 204 3.10 -11.31 14.81
N GLY A 205 4.00 -12.27 15.07
CA GLY A 205 3.91 -13.61 14.49
C GLY A 205 2.65 -14.35 14.92
N LYS A 206 2.22 -14.21 16.18
CA LYS A 206 0.95 -14.77 16.68
C LYS A 206 -0.26 -14.12 16.02
N MET A 207 -0.27 -12.80 15.87
CA MET A 207 -1.35 -12.06 15.20
C MET A 207 -1.43 -12.40 13.71
N ALA A 208 -0.29 -12.50 13.04
CA ALA A 208 -0.23 -12.82 11.62
C ALA A 208 -0.46 -14.33 11.35
N GLY A 209 -0.30 -15.20 12.35
CA GLY A 209 -0.44 -16.66 12.22
C GLY A 209 0.77 -17.36 11.57
N ALA A 210 1.89 -16.65 11.40
CA ALA A 210 3.17 -17.14 10.89
C ALA A 210 4.28 -16.15 11.31
N PRO A 211 5.57 -16.54 11.32
CA PRO A 211 6.66 -15.61 11.62
C PRO A 211 6.57 -14.32 10.78
N VAL A 212 6.44 -13.16 11.42
CA VAL A 212 5.99 -11.94 10.73
C VAL A 212 6.94 -11.48 9.62
N LYS A 213 8.25 -11.72 9.76
CA LYS A 213 9.26 -11.35 8.77
C LYS A 213 9.21 -12.17 7.49
N THR A 214 8.68 -13.39 7.50
CA THR A 214 8.58 -14.20 6.27
C THR A 214 7.60 -13.62 5.26
N PHE A 215 6.65 -12.79 5.70
CA PHE A 215 5.76 -12.08 4.77
C PHE A 215 6.52 -11.08 3.88
N ALA A 216 7.68 -10.61 4.33
CA ALA A 216 8.51 -9.73 3.53
C ALA A 216 9.29 -10.44 2.43
N ASP A 217 9.25 -11.78 2.31
CA ASP A 217 9.98 -12.53 1.28
C ASP A 217 9.47 -12.26 -0.14
N SER A 218 8.22 -11.80 -0.29
CA SER A 218 7.64 -11.45 -1.59
C SER A 218 6.56 -10.36 -1.50
N PRO A 219 6.22 -9.66 -2.61
CA PRO A 219 5.11 -8.71 -2.62
C PRO A 219 3.76 -9.35 -2.24
N GLU A 220 3.53 -10.60 -2.63
CA GLU A 220 2.34 -11.39 -2.28
C GLU A 220 2.27 -11.71 -0.79
N GLY A 221 3.43 -11.91 -0.14
CA GLY A 221 3.50 -12.06 1.31
C GLY A 221 3.10 -10.76 2.01
N ILE A 222 3.55 -9.61 1.52
CA ILE A 222 3.14 -8.31 2.08
C ILE A 222 1.65 -8.07 1.87
N GLU A 223 1.09 -8.41 0.69
CA GLU A 223 -0.36 -8.34 0.45
C GLU A 223 -1.13 -9.15 1.50
N GLN A 224 -0.73 -10.41 1.74
CA GLN A 224 -1.36 -11.24 2.75
C GLN A 224 -1.25 -10.65 4.16
N LEU A 225 -0.12 -10.02 4.49
CA LEU A 225 0.06 -9.39 5.80
C LEU A 225 -0.88 -8.19 5.96
N ILE A 226 -0.95 -7.29 4.97
CA ILE A 226 -1.84 -6.11 5.07
C ILE A 226 -3.31 -6.51 5.13
N GLU A 227 -3.72 -7.55 4.40
CA GLU A 227 -5.08 -8.11 4.46
C GLU A 227 -5.40 -8.66 5.86
N ARG A 228 -4.49 -9.47 6.44
CA ARG A 228 -4.65 -10.02 7.80
C ARG A 228 -4.68 -8.94 8.87
N MET A 229 -3.99 -7.83 8.64
CA MET A 229 -3.94 -6.68 9.55
C MET A 229 -5.07 -5.67 9.29
N GLY A 230 -5.92 -5.88 8.28
CA GLY A 230 -7.02 -4.98 7.93
C GLY A 230 -6.56 -3.58 7.46
N ILE A 231 -5.37 -3.49 6.86
CA ILE A 231 -4.79 -2.24 6.37
C ILE A 231 -5.24 -1.99 4.93
N GLY A 232 -5.70 -0.76 4.64
CA GLY A 232 -6.12 -0.37 3.29
C GLY A 232 -7.53 -0.80 2.89
N GLN A 233 -8.33 -1.29 3.85
CA GLN A 233 -9.78 -1.53 3.71
C GLN A 233 -10.60 -0.31 4.11
#